data_AF-A0A1E3W442-F1
#
_entry.id   AF-A0A1E3W442-F1
#
_cell.length_a   1.000
_cell.length_b   1.000
_cell.length_c   1.000
_cell.angle_alpha   90.00
_cell.angle_beta   90.00
_cell.angle_gamma   90.00
#
_symmetry.space_group_name_H-M   'P 1'
#
loop_
_entity.id
_entity.type
_entity.pdbx_description
1 polymer ?
#
loop_
_entity_poly.entity_id
_entity_poly.type
_entity_poly.pdbx_seq_one_letter_code
_entity_poly.pdbx_strand_id
1 'polypeptide(L)' 'MSSTLVGVLATLNSDALLTLPASLAGILERQFGLARISQPLEPATFPVRLLWHTSYDRDECHQWLRREFAGIASEFTV' A
#
# COMPACT_ATOMS: atom_id res chain seq x y z
N MET A 1 -16.42 -9.79 3.16
CA MET A 1 -15.47 -8.72 3.54
C MET A 1 -14.09 -9.16 3.09
N SER A 2 -13.59 -8.64 1.97
CA SER A 2 -12.24 -8.97 1.47
C SER A 2 -11.24 -8.11 2.24
N SER A 3 -10.62 -8.67 3.28
CA SER A 3 -9.59 -7.97 4.07
C SER A 3 -8.23 -8.58 3.74
N THR A 4 -7.29 -7.72 3.33
CA THR A 4 -5.90 -8.11 3.09
C THR A 4 -5.26 -8.73 4.33
N LEU A 5 -5.68 -8.31 5.53
CA LEU A 5 -5.21 -8.87 6.79
C LEU A 5 -5.52 -10.38 6.92
N VAL A 6 -6.69 -10.81 6.47
CA VAL A 6 -7.06 -12.25 6.51
C VAL A 6 -6.18 -13.05 5.56
N GLY A 7 -5.89 -12.52 4.37
CA GLY A 7 -4.96 -13.14 3.43
C GLY A 7 -3.56 -13.30 4.03
N VAL A 8 -3.05 -12.24 4.68
CA VAL A 8 -1.74 -12.29 5.37
C VAL A 8 -1.73 -13.35 6.47
N LEU A 9 -2.73 -13.36 7.35
CA LEU A 9 -2.81 -14.34 8.43
C LEU A 9 -2.92 -15.78 7.90
N ALA A 10 -3.68 -16.01 6.84
CA ALA A 10 -3.78 -17.33 6.22
C ALA A 10 -2.43 -17.82 5.69
N THR A 11 -1.68 -16.96 4.99
CA THR A 11 -0.33 -17.26 4.48
C THR A 11 0.69 -17.48 5.59
N LEU A 12 0.59 -16.78 6.72
CA LEU A 12 1.49 -17.02 7.85
C LEU A 12 1.26 -18.37 8.55
N ASN A 13 0.06 -18.94 8.42
CA ASN A 13 -0.33 -20.19 9.08
C ASN A 13 -0.45 -21.39 8.12
N SER A 14 -0.01 -21.26 6.87
CA SER A 14 -0.10 -22.31 5.85
C SER A 14 0.97 -22.14 4.76
N ASP A 15 1.07 -23.10 3.84
CA ASP A 15 1.95 -23.01 2.66
C ASP A 15 1.32 -22.22 1.49
N ALA A 16 0.40 -21.30 1.79
CA ALA A 16 -0.29 -20.51 0.79
C ALA A 16 0.59 -19.36 0.27
N LEU A 17 0.52 -19.07 -1.02
CA LEU A 17 1.14 -17.88 -1.62
C LEU A 17 0.15 -16.72 -1.66
N LEU A 18 0.67 -15.50 -1.51
CA LEU A 18 -0.14 -14.27 -1.53
C LEU A 18 0.47 -13.25 -2.48
N THR A 19 -0.37 -12.70 -3.37
CA THR A 19 0.01 -11.61 -4.29
C THR A 19 -0.46 -10.27 -3.73
N LEU A 20 0.48 -9.35 -3.54
CA LEU A 20 0.24 -8.02 -2.93
C LEU A 20 1.10 -6.95 -3.60
N PRO A 21 0.72 -5.67 -3.46
CA PRO A 21 1.58 -4.54 -3.82
C PRO A 21 2.97 -4.66 -3.17
N ALA A 22 4.01 -4.27 -3.92
CA ALA A 22 5.39 -4.38 -3.49
C ALA A 22 5.69 -3.67 -2.15
N SER A 23 5.00 -2.55 -1.88
CA SER A 23 5.12 -1.82 -0.62
C SER A 23 4.70 -2.66 0.60
N LEU A 24 3.60 -3.41 0.49
CA LEU A 24 3.16 -4.33 1.53
C LEU A 24 4.07 -5.55 1.64
N ALA A 25 4.54 -6.08 0.51
CA ALA A 25 5.44 -7.24 0.50
C ALA A 25 6.74 -6.94 1.25
N GLY A 26 7.31 -5.75 1.06
CA GLY A 26 8.51 -5.32 1.78
C GLY A 26 8.29 -5.12 3.28
N ILE A 27 7.08 -4.72 3.71
CA ILE A 27 6.74 -4.64 5.14
C ILE A 27 6.68 -6.05 5.75
N LEU A 28 6.00 -6.98 5.08
CA LEU A 28 5.83 -8.33 5.59
C LEU A 28 7.14 -9.13 5.60
N GLU A 29 8.00 -8.94 4.61
CA GLU A 29 9.36 -9.49 4.58
C GLU A 29 10.16 -9.05 5.81
N ARG A 30 10.15 -7.75 6.14
CA ARG A 30 10.86 -7.21 7.31
C ARG A 30 10.26 -7.65 8.65
N GLN A 31 8.94 -7.75 8.75
CA GLN A 31 8.25 -7.99 10.02
C GLN A 31 8.06 -9.47 10.36
N PHE A 32 7.88 -10.32 9.35
CA PHE A 32 7.50 -11.73 9.53
C PHE A 32 8.49 -12.71 8.88
N GLY A 33 9.56 -12.22 8.25
CA GLY A 33 10.57 -13.08 7.60
C GLY A 33 10.04 -13.83 6.38
N LEU A 34 8.98 -13.33 5.75
CA LEU A 34 8.42 -13.92 4.53
C LEU A 34 9.37 -13.72 3.34
N ALA A 35 9.52 -14.77 2.53
CA ALA A 35 10.31 -14.71 1.31
C ALA A 35 9.51 -14.09 0.16
N ARG A 36 10.13 -13.16 -0.58
CA ARG A 36 9.58 -12.64 -1.83
C ARG A 36 9.95 -13.56 -2.99
N ILE A 37 8.94 -13.92 -3.79
CA ILE A 37 9.11 -14.71 -5.01
C ILE A 37 8.85 -13.79 -6.21
N SER A 38 9.65 -13.94 -7.28
CA SER A 38 9.40 -13.23 -8.53
C SER A 38 8.04 -13.62 -9.11
N GLN A 39 7.17 -12.64 -9.32
CA GLN A 39 5.86 -12.88 -9.90
C GLN A 39 6.02 -13.31 -11.37
N PRO A 40 5.34 -14.38 -11.84
CA PRO A 40 5.43 -14.83 -13.24
C PRO A 40 4.63 -13.95 -14.20
N LEU A 41 3.92 -12.94 -13.67
CA LEU A 41 3.06 -12.03 -14.41
C LEU A 41 3.66 -10.62 -14.36
N GLU A 42 3.50 -9.89 -15.45
CA GLU A 42 3.90 -8.48 -15.54
C GLU A 42 3.31 -7.65 -14.38
N PRO A 43 4.12 -6.83 -13.70
CA PRO A 43 3.63 -5.99 -12.60
C PRO A 43 2.59 -4.99 -13.09
N ALA A 44 1.39 -5.04 -12.51
CA ALA A 44 0.40 -3.99 -12.70
C ALA A 44 0.75 -2.78 -11.81
N THR A 45 0.71 -1.58 -12.38
CA THR A 45 0.87 -0.34 -11.62
C THR A 45 -0.48 0.07 -11.03
N PHE A 46 -0.53 0.26 -9.72
CA PHE A 46 -1.73 0.69 -9.00
C PHE A 46 -1.52 2.10 -8.43
N PRO A 47 -1.97 3.16 -9.13
CA PRO A 47 -1.77 4.52 -8.64
C PRO A 47 -2.66 4.78 -7.42
N VAL A 48 -2.02 5.11 -6.28
CA VAL A 48 -2.73 5.57 -5.09
C VAL A 48 -3.06 7.05 -5.27
N ARG A 49 -4.34 7.41 -5.07
CA ARG A 49 -4.85 8.76 -5.30
C ARG A 49 -5.48 9.31 -4.03
N LEU A 50 -5.09 10.52 -3.64
CA LEU A 50 -5.80 11.29 -2.63
C LEU A 50 -6.97 12.03 -3.30
N LEU A 51 -8.18 11.81 -2.81
CA LEU A 51 -9.41 12.40 -3.36
C LEU A 51 -10.08 13.27 -2.29
N TRP A 52 -10.62 14.41 -2.71
CA TRP A 52 -11.38 15.32 -1.87
C TRP A 52 -12.45 16.04 -2.70
N HIS A 53 -13.42 16.64 -2.02
CA HIS A 53 -14.46 17.42 -2.67
C HIS A 53 -13.95 18.85 -2.98
N THR A 54 -14.32 19.39 -4.14
CA THR A 54 -13.85 20.71 -4.65
C THR A 54 -14.18 21.87 -3.70
N SER A 55 -15.26 21.77 -2.91
CA SER A 55 -15.60 22.76 -1.88
C SER A 55 -14.48 23.03 -0.87
N TYR A 56 -13.55 22.09 -0.68
CA TYR A 56 -12.44 22.21 0.26
C TYR A 56 -11.13 22.68 -0.38
N ASP A 57 -11.15 23.12 -1.64
CA ASP A 57 -9.92 23.55 -2.31
C ASP A 57 -9.28 24.77 -1.63
N ARG A 58 -10.11 25.69 -1.13
CA ARG A 58 -9.68 26.90 -0.41
C ARG A 58 -9.59 26.73 1.11
N ASP A 59 -9.87 25.54 1.62
CA ASP A 59 -9.78 25.27 3.05
C ASP A 59 -8.30 25.08 3.46
N GLU A 60 -7.83 25.91 4.39
CA GLU A 60 -6.42 25.93 4.80
C GLU A 60 -5.99 24.63 5.48
N CYS A 61 -6.88 24.00 6.26
CA CYS A 61 -6.62 22.73 6.93
C CYS A 61 -6.46 21.60 5.90
N HIS A 62 -7.36 21.54 4.91
CA HIS A 62 -7.25 20.60 3.79
C HIS A 62 -6.01 20.85 2.93
N GLN A 63 -5.61 22.10 2.70
CA GLN A 63 -4.37 22.40 1.98
C GLN A 63 -3.14 21.91 2.75
N TRP A 64 -3.07 22.16 4.06
CA TRP A 64 -2.00 21.67 4.90
C TRP A 64 -1.94 20.14 4.87
N LEU A 65 -3.06 19.45 5.13
CA LEU A 65 -3.09 17.99 5.17
C LEU A 65 -2.71 17.35 3.82
N ARG A 66 -3.14 17.94 2.70
CA ARG A 66 -2.75 17.48 1.36
C ARG A 66 -1.23 17.60 1.14
N ARG A 67 -0.61 18.66 1.64
CA ARG A 67 0.86 18.82 1.57
C ARG A 67 1.58 17.78 2.41
N GLU A 68 1.09 17.50 3.63
CA GLU A 68 1.67 16.45 4.48
C GLU A 68 1.60 15.08 3.80
N PHE A 69 0.43 14.70 3.27
CA PHE A 69 0.28 13.43 2.54
C PHE A 69 1.16 13.37 1.29
N ALA A 70 1.29 14.47 0.53
CA ALA A 70 2.16 14.53 -0.63
C ALA A 70 3.64 14.38 -0.24
N GLY A 71 4.06 15.00 0.87
CA GLY A 71 5.40 14.85 1.42
C GLY A 71 5.69 13.39 1.77
N ILE A 72 4.81 12.76 2.56
CA ILE A 72 4.93 11.36 2.96
C ILE A 72 4.93 10.44 1.74
N ALA A 73 4.03 10.64 0.77
CA ALA A 73 3.94 9.78 -0.42
C ALA A 73 5.21 9.84 -1.29
N SER A 74 5.93 10.97 -1.28
CA SER A 74 7.20 11.09 -2.00
C SER A 74 8.30 10.19 -1.43
N GLU A 75 8.24 9.86 -0.13
CA GLU A 75 9.21 8.96 0.53
C GLU A 75 9.04 7.50 0.11
N PHE A 76 7.84 7.12 -0.36
CA PHE A 76 7.52 5.76 -0.78
C PHE A 76 7.65 5.50 -2.28
N THR A 77 7.96 6.54 -3.08
CA THR A 77 8.19 6.40 -4.51
C THR A 77 9.67 6.12 -4.77
N VAL A 78 10.09 4.86 -4.60
CA VAL A 78 11.39 4.31 -5.00
C VAL A 78 11.17 3.12 -5.91
#